data_AF-A0A1I0AU03-F1
#
_entry.id   AF-A0A1I0AU03-F1
#
_cell.length_a   1.000
_cell.length_b   1.000
_cell.length_c   1.000
_cell.angle_alpha   90.00
_cell.angle_beta   90.00
_cell.angle_gamma   90.00
#
_symmetry.space_group_name_H-M   'P 1'
#
loop_
_entity.id
_entity.type
_entity.pdbx_description
1 polymer ?
#
loop_
_entity_poly.entity_id
_entity_poly.type
_entity_poly.pdbx_seq_one_letter_code
_entity_poly.pdbx_strand_id
1 'polypeptide(L)'
;MSAARDRPARATVRQRAGVSNGTLFHHFPSRDDLAGAVIAAAMRAHQAELVTELHAATASRDAVAAVVQRHLRWVADNRRLARLLLSAAPQTLRVGLPAPALSANREFFTQIAGWLTARGWTGSPPLTVVASLWLGPAQYYARGWLADPDDSLHTVAADLAAGAWHALAPLLHPEDT
;
A
#
# COMPACT_ATOMS: atom_id res chain seq x y z
N MET A 1 4.97 19.29 27.51
CA MET A 1 3.60 19.82 27.36
C MET A 1 2.94 19.14 26.17
N SER A 2 1.83 18.45 26.43
CA SER A 2 1.15 17.52 25.52
C SER A 2 0.40 18.26 24.41
N ALA A 3 0.81 18.07 23.15
CA ALA A 3 0.04 18.51 21.99
C ALA A 3 -1.00 17.44 21.66
N ALA A 4 -2.25 17.71 22.07
CA ALA A 4 -3.41 16.94 21.68
C ALA A 4 -3.51 16.91 20.15
N ARG A 5 -3.34 15.73 19.56
CA ARG A 5 -3.59 15.50 18.12
C ARG A 5 -5.04 15.86 17.84
N ASP A 6 -5.25 16.93 17.07
CA ASP A 6 -6.57 17.33 16.58
C ASP A 6 -7.10 16.25 15.63
N ARG A 7 -7.93 15.37 16.18
CA ARG A 7 -8.48 14.17 15.53
C ARG A 7 -9.94 14.52 15.23
N PRO A 8 -10.38 14.60 13.96
CA PRO A 8 -11.66 15.21 13.59
C PRO A 8 -12.83 14.68 14.41
N ALA A 9 -13.60 15.58 15.02
CA ALA A 9 -14.72 15.27 15.89
C ALA A 9 -15.81 14.46 15.15
N ARG A 10 -16.52 13.60 15.89
CA ARG A 10 -17.50 12.61 15.40
C ARG A 10 -18.54 13.18 14.41
N ALA A 11 -18.89 14.46 14.52
CA ALA A 11 -19.80 15.15 13.62
C ALA A 11 -19.27 15.28 12.17
N THR A 12 -17.95 15.43 12.00
CA THR A 12 -17.30 15.72 10.71
C THR A 12 -17.30 14.55 9.75
N VAL A 13 -17.16 13.32 10.27
CA VAL A 13 -17.20 12.09 9.45
C VAL A 13 -18.63 11.83 8.95
N ARG A 14 -19.63 12.14 9.78
CA ARG A 14 -21.07 11.96 9.48
C ARG A 14 -21.52 12.85 8.33
N GLN A 15 -21.15 14.13 8.38
CA GLN A 15 -21.54 15.11 7.37
C GLN A 15 -20.90 14.81 5.99
N ARG A 16 -19.72 14.19 5.97
CA ARG A 16 -19.04 13.76 4.74
C ARG A 16 -19.53 12.41 4.21
N ALA A 17 -20.05 11.54 5.06
CA ALA A 17 -20.50 10.18 4.70
C ALA A 17 -22.00 10.06 4.39
N GLY A 18 -22.81 11.09 4.67
CA GLY A 18 -24.23 11.13 4.28
C GLY A 18 -25.14 10.13 5.01
N VAL A 19 -24.75 9.60 6.16
CA VAL A 19 -25.48 8.54 6.89
C VAL A 19 -25.95 8.96 8.30
N SER A 20 -27.10 8.42 8.72
CA SER A 20 -27.72 8.70 10.03
C SER A 20 -26.97 8.04 11.20
N ASN A 21 -27.21 8.52 12.43
CA ASN A 21 -26.57 8.00 13.66
C ASN A 21 -26.81 6.50 13.88
N GLY A 22 -28.00 5.98 13.58
CA GLY A 22 -28.37 4.60 13.93
C GLY A 22 -27.63 3.54 13.09
N THR A 23 -27.40 3.83 11.81
CA THR A 23 -26.83 2.86 10.85
C THR A 23 -25.31 2.76 10.96
N LEU A 24 -24.61 3.89 11.16
CA LEU A 24 -23.14 3.89 11.23
C LEU A 24 -22.62 3.19 12.49
N PHE A 25 -23.25 3.42 13.65
CA PHE A 25 -22.79 2.85 14.93
C PHE A 25 -23.31 1.43 15.21
N HIS A 26 -24.31 0.95 14.46
CA HIS A 26 -24.66 -0.48 14.45
C HIS A 26 -23.56 -1.31 13.76
N HIS A 27 -22.92 -0.75 12.72
CA HIS A 27 -21.84 -1.42 11.99
C HIS A 27 -20.44 -1.16 12.55
N PHE A 28 -20.22 -0.02 13.22
CA PHE A 28 -18.95 0.34 13.82
C PHE A 28 -19.13 0.73 15.30
N PRO A 29 -19.06 -0.24 16.23
CA PRO A 29 -19.32 -0.03 17.66
C PRO A 29 -18.42 1.04 18.29
N SER A 30 -17.20 1.21 17.77
CA SER A 30 -16.26 2.23 18.20
C SER A 30 -15.71 3.09 17.05
N ARG A 31 -15.11 4.22 17.41
CA ARG A 31 -14.36 5.08 16.47
C ARG A 31 -13.15 4.36 15.88
N ASP A 32 -12.55 3.45 16.64
CA ASP A 32 -11.40 2.68 16.20
C ASP A 32 -11.82 1.60 15.20
N ASP A 33 -13.02 1.01 15.35
CA ASP A 33 -13.61 0.11 14.35
C ASP A 33 -13.88 0.83 13.02
N LEU A 34 -14.44 2.04 13.09
CA LEU A 34 -14.65 2.87 11.91
C LEU A 34 -13.32 3.25 11.24
N ALA A 35 -12.30 3.63 12.03
CA ALA A 35 -10.98 3.95 11.49
C ALA A 35 -10.31 2.72 10.85
N GLY A 36 -10.39 1.56 11.49
CA GLY A 36 -9.91 0.29 10.95
C GLY A 36 -10.60 -0.09 9.64
N ALA A 37 -11.91 0.12 9.54
CA ALA A 37 -12.68 -0.14 8.33
C ALA A 37 -12.31 0.79 7.17
N VAL A 38 -12.08 2.09 7.44
CA VAL A 38 -11.61 3.05 6.43
C VAL A 38 -10.21 2.69 5.93
N ILE A 39 -9.28 2.38 6.84
CA ILE A 39 -7.92 1.94 6.48
C ILE A 39 -7.99 0.66 5.65
N ALA A 40 -8.80 -0.30 6.08
CA ALA A 40 -9.01 -1.57 5.37
C ALA A 40 -9.55 -1.37 3.96
N ALA A 41 -10.53 -0.48 3.77
CA ALA A 41 -11.07 -0.17 2.45
C ALA A 41 -10.03 0.49 1.55
N ALA A 42 -9.29 1.48 2.06
CA ALA A 42 -8.23 2.15 1.31
C ALA A 42 -7.09 1.20 0.92
N MET A 43 -6.67 0.33 1.85
CA MET A 43 -5.63 -0.66 1.60
C MET A 43 -6.06 -1.65 0.51
N ARG A 44 -7.30 -2.14 0.54
CA ARG A 44 -7.83 -3.05 -0.50
C ARG A 44 -7.90 -2.38 -1.87
N ALA A 45 -8.38 -1.14 -1.94
CA ALA A 45 -8.44 -0.40 -3.20
C ALA A 45 -7.03 -0.20 -3.78
N HIS A 46 -6.08 0.23 -2.96
CA HIS A 46 -4.67 0.38 -3.35
C HIS A 46 -4.07 -0.95 -3.85
N GLN A 47 -4.28 -2.05 -3.12
CA GLN A 47 -3.80 -3.38 -3.51
C GLN A 47 -4.38 -3.85 -4.85
N ALA A 48 -5.66 -3.61 -5.09
CA ALA A 48 -6.30 -3.95 -6.35
C ALA A 48 -5.69 -3.18 -7.53
N GLU A 49 -5.43 -1.89 -7.37
CA GLU A 49 -4.79 -1.08 -8.40
C GLU A 49 -3.35 -1.52 -8.68
N LEU A 50 -2.59 -1.89 -7.64
CA LEU A 50 -1.24 -2.46 -7.84
C LEU A 50 -1.28 -3.75 -8.65
N VAL A 51 -2.24 -4.64 -8.38
CA VAL A 51 -2.43 -5.87 -9.16
C VAL A 51 -2.82 -5.54 -10.60
N THR A 52 -3.72 -4.58 -10.83
CA THR A 52 -4.09 -4.14 -12.18
C THR A 52 -2.87 -3.66 -12.96
N GLU A 53 -2.04 -2.78 -12.38
CA GLU A 53 -0.82 -2.26 -13.02
C GLU A 53 0.19 -3.38 -13.29
N LEU A 54 0.33 -4.32 -12.36
CA LEU A 54 1.22 -5.48 -12.49
C LEU A 54 0.88 -6.37 -13.70
N HIS A 55 -0.42 -6.53 -13.99
CA HIS A 55 -0.89 -7.38 -15.09
C HIS A 55 -1.08 -6.61 -16.41
N ALA A 56 -1.07 -5.28 -16.39
CA ALA A 56 -1.22 -4.46 -17.59
C ALA A 56 0.04 -4.45 -18.47
N ALA A 57 1.23 -4.60 -17.87
CA ALA A 57 2.50 -4.60 -18.57
C ALA A 57 2.90 -6.00 -19.04
N THR A 58 3.39 -6.10 -20.27
CA THR A 58 3.90 -7.36 -20.83
C THR A 58 5.29 -7.68 -20.31
N ALA A 59 6.21 -6.70 -20.35
CA ALA A 59 7.57 -6.85 -19.87
C ALA A 59 7.65 -6.78 -18.34
N SER A 60 8.44 -7.67 -17.73
CA SER A 60 8.62 -7.73 -16.27
C SER A 60 9.20 -6.45 -15.70
N ARG A 61 10.15 -5.82 -16.42
CA ARG A 61 10.71 -4.52 -16.05
C ARG A 61 9.65 -3.43 -15.92
N ASP A 62 8.79 -3.32 -16.93
CA ASP A 62 7.74 -2.30 -16.98
C ASP A 62 6.69 -2.54 -15.89
N ALA A 63 6.35 -3.81 -15.63
CA ALA A 63 5.44 -4.19 -14.57
C ALA A 63 5.98 -3.83 -13.17
N VAL A 64 7.26 -4.12 -12.92
CA VAL A 64 7.96 -3.75 -11.67
C VAL A 64 7.96 -2.24 -11.49
N ALA A 65 8.27 -1.48 -12.55
CA ALA A 65 8.28 -0.03 -12.53
C ALA A 65 6.87 0.56 -12.30
N ALA A 66 5.85 0.03 -12.98
CA ALA A 66 4.46 0.48 -12.88
C ALA A 66 3.92 0.34 -11.45
N VAL A 67 4.24 -0.75 -10.76
CA VAL A 67 3.87 -0.94 -9.34
C VAL A 67 4.50 0.12 -8.43
N VAL A 68 5.79 0.43 -8.60
CA VAL A 68 6.47 1.47 -7.82
C VAL A 68 5.86 2.84 -8.09
N GLN A 69 5.66 3.19 -9.37
CA GLN A 69 5.08 4.48 -9.77
C GLN A 69 3.63 4.61 -9.30
N ARG A 70 2.81 3.56 -9.40
CA ARG A 70 1.44 3.54 -8.88
C ARG A 70 1.42 3.75 -7.37
N HIS A 71 2.34 3.12 -6.64
CA HIS A 71 2.46 3.30 -5.20
C HIS A 71 2.78 4.74 -4.82
N LEU A 72 3.79 5.36 -5.45
CA LEU A 72 4.17 6.74 -5.16
C LEU A 72 3.05 7.73 -5.52
N ARG A 73 2.36 7.52 -6.65
CA ARG A 73 1.14 8.27 -7.00
C ARG A 73 0.07 8.15 -5.92
N TRP A 74 -0.24 6.92 -5.49
CA TRP A 74 -1.22 6.70 -4.43
C TRP A 74 -0.84 7.41 -3.12
N VAL A 75 0.44 7.41 -2.75
CA VAL A 75 0.95 8.16 -1.58
C VAL A 75 0.69 9.66 -1.72
N ALA A 76 1.00 10.23 -2.88
CA ALA A 76 0.82 11.65 -3.17
C ALA A 76 -0.66 12.07 -3.10
N ASP A 77 -1.53 11.23 -3.65
CA ASP A 77 -2.99 11.45 -3.71
C ASP A 77 -3.66 11.23 -2.34
N ASN A 78 -3.12 10.33 -1.52
CA ASN A 78 -3.76 9.85 -0.28
C ASN A 78 -2.92 10.13 0.98
N ARG A 79 -2.22 11.27 1.06
CA ARG A 79 -1.22 11.61 2.10
C ARG A 79 -1.62 11.29 3.54
N ARG A 80 -2.90 11.49 3.92
CA ARG A 80 -3.39 11.19 5.28
C ARG A 80 -3.45 9.68 5.54
N LEU A 81 -3.98 8.91 4.59
CA LEU A 81 -4.05 7.46 4.65
C LEU A 81 -2.66 6.82 4.52
N ALA A 82 -1.83 7.36 3.63
CA ALA A 82 -0.45 6.93 3.46
C ALA A 82 0.37 7.10 4.75
N ARG A 83 0.22 8.22 5.47
CA ARG A 83 0.82 8.39 6.80
C ARG A 83 0.38 7.30 7.77
N LEU A 84 -0.91 6.97 7.83
CA LEU A 84 -1.41 5.93 8.73
C LEU A 84 -0.85 4.55 8.37
N LEU A 85 -0.83 4.20 7.09
CA LEU A 85 -0.34 2.90 6.62
C LEU A 85 1.19 2.76 6.71
N LEU A 86 1.95 3.83 6.46
CA LEU A 86 3.42 3.76 6.47
C LEU A 86 4.03 3.99 7.86
N SER A 87 3.31 4.59 8.80
CA SER A 87 3.80 4.87 10.18
C SER A 87 3.60 3.72 11.16
N ALA A 88 2.69 2.80 10.88
CA ALA A 88 2.40 1.69 11.77
C ALA A 88 3.31 0.49 11.49
N ALA A 89 3.77 -0.17 12.55
CA ALA A 89 4.48 -1.45 12.37
C ALA A 89 3.54 -2.46 11.67
N PRO A 90 4.03 -3.31 10.76
CA PRO A 90 3.19 -4.26 10.02
C PRO A 90 2.31 -5.12 10.93
N GLN A 91 2.84 -5.50 12.10
CA GLN A 91 2.11 -6.26 13.11
C GLN A 91 0.97 -5.46 13.75
N THR A 92 1.17 -4.16 13.98
CA THR A 92 0.15 -3.25 14.55
C THR A 92 -1.01 -3.03 13.57
N LEU A 93 -0.71 -2.90 12.27
CA LEU A 93 -1.76 -2.83 11.24
C LEU A 93 -2.57 -4.12 11.21
N ARG A 94 -1.90 -5.27 11.24
CA ARG A 94 -2.55 -6.57 11.10
C ARG A 94 -3.52 -6.90 12.25
N VAL A 95 -3.21 -6.48 13.49
CA VAL A 95 -4.10 -6.69 14.65
C VAL A 95 -5.35 -5.80 14.59
N GLY A 96 -5.26 -4.62 13.97
CA GLY A 96 -6.37 -3.67 13.87
C GLY A 96 -7.25 -3.83 12.63
N LEU A 97 -6.95 -4.78 11.73
CA LEU A 97 -7.71 -4.96 10.50
C LEU A 97 -8.84 -6.00 10.66
N PRO A 98 -10.04 -5.73 10.11
CA PRO A 98 -11.14 -6.68 10.15
C PRO A 98 -10.83 -7.91 9.26
N ALA A 99 -11.43 -9.06 9.58
CA ALA A 99 -11.17 -10.33 8.91
C ALA A 99 -11.25 -10.27 7.35
N PRO A 100 -12.22 -9.57 6.73
CA PRO A 100 -12.24 -9.42 5.27
C PRO A 100 -11.00 -8.71 4.70
N ALA A 101 -10.41 -7.75 5.42
CA ALA A 101 -9.18 -7.08 5.00
C ALA A 101 -7.97 -8.00 5.10
N LEU A 102 -7.91 -8.86 6.12
CA LEU A 102 -6.86 -9.88 6.24
C LEU A 102 -6.94 -10.89 5.10
N SER A 103 -8.14 -11.32 4.71
CA SER A 103 -8.33 -12.20 3.55
C SER A 103 -7.92 -11.51 2.25
N ALA A 104 -8.34 -10.27 2.02
CA ALA A 104 -7.93 -9.52 0.83
C ALA A 104 -6.40 -9.30 0.76
N ASN A 105 -5.76 -9.06 1.90
CA ASN A 105 -4.31 -8.94 1.97
C ASN A 105 -3.60 -10.25 1.63
N ARG A 106 -4.12 -11.41 2.08
CA ARG A 106 -3.61 -12.72 1.67
C ARG A 106 -3.75 -12.92 0.17
N GLU A 107 -4.93 -12.63 -0.38
CA GLU A 107 -5.21 -12.75 -1.81
C GLU A 107 -4.30 -11.87 -2.66
N PHE A 108 -4.03 -10.64 -2.21
CA PHE A 108 -3.06 -9.76 -2.84
C PHE A 108 -1.68 -10.42 -2.93
N PHE A 109 -1.14 -10.93 -1.82
CA PHE A 109 0.16 -11.59 -1.83
C PHE A 109 0.18 -12.91 -2.61
N THR A 110 -0.94 -13.64 -2.67
CA THR A 110 -1.10 -14.82 -3.55
C THR A 110 -0.94 -14.42 -5.01
N GLN A 111 -1.58 -13.33 -5.45
CA GLN A 111 -1.46 -12.84 -6.84
C GLN A 111 -0.03 -12.37 -7.15
N ILE A 112 0.62 -11.65 -6.23
CA ILE A 112 2.04 -11.25 -6.39
C ILE A 112 2.94 -12.49 -6.53
N ALA A 113 2.78 -13.48 -5.65
CA ALA A 113 3.55 -14.72 -5.71
C ALA A 113 3.32 -15.47 -7.03
N GLY A 114 2.06 -15.59 -7.47
CA GLY A 114 1.71 -16.22 -8.74
C GLY A 114 2.36 -15.52 -9.93
N TRP A 115 2.33 -14.18 -9.96
CA TRP A 115 2.96 -13.38 -11.02
C TRP A 115 4.48 -13.58 -11.07
N LEU A 116 5.14 -13.59 -9.91
CA LEU A 116 6.59 -13.81 -9.78
C LEU A 116 6.98 -15.23 -10.21
N THR A 117 6.26 -16.25 -9.74
CA THR A 117 6.52 -17.65 -10.06
C THR A 117 6.35 -17.93 -11.55
N ALA A 118 5.34 -17.34 -12.20
CA ALA A 118 5.15 -17.43 -13.64
C ALA A 118 6.32 -16.84 -14.46
N ARG A 119 7.18 -16.05 -13.81
CA ARG A 119 8.36 -15.39 -14.39
C ARG A 119 9.68 -15.90 -13.82
N GLY A 120 9.67 -17.10 -13.22
CA GLY A 120 10.91 -17.79 -12.83
C GLY A 120 11.34 -17.63 -11.39
N TRP A 121 10.61 -16.86 -10.56
CA TRP A 121 10.89 -16.84 -9.14
C TRP A 121 10.61 -18.20 -8.50
N THR A 122 11.60 -18.76 -7.81
CA THR A 122 11.56 -20.13 -7.28
C THR A 122 10.97 -20.23 -5.87
N GLY A 123 10.49 -19.11 -5.30
CA GLY A 123 10.12 -19.01 -3.90
C GLY A 123 11.28 -18.61 -2.97
N SER A 124 12.49 -18.44 -3.52
CA SER A 124 13.68 -17.96 -2.80
C SER A 124 14.22 -16.68 -3.45
N PRO A 125 14.51 -15.61 -2.69
CA PRO A 125 14.27 -15.47 -1.25
C PRO A 125 12.76 -15.40 -0.92
N PRO A 126 12.36 -15.50 0.36
CA PRO A 126 10.95 -15.43 0.76
C PRO A 126 10.24 -14.19 0.21
N LEU A 127 8.93 -14.30 -0.07
CA LEU A 127 8.14 -13.22 -0.66
C LEU A 127 8.24 -11.89 0.12
N THR A 128 8.38 -11.96 1.45
CA THR A 128 8.56 -10.78 2.31
C THR A 128 9.86 -10.04 2.00
N VAL A 129 10.93 -10.75 1.66
CA VAL A 129 12.20 -10.17 1.22
C VAL A 129 12.02 -9.55 -0.16
N VAL A 130 11.38 -10.27 -1.10
CA VAL A 130 11.11 -9.75 -2.45
C VAL A 130 10.28 -8.46 -2.40
N ALA A 131 9.21 -8.44 -1.61
CA ALA A 131 8.37 -7.25 -1.42
C ALA A 131 9.14 -6.09 -0.76
N SER A 132 10.07 -6.39 0.15
CA SER A 132 10.94 -5.39 0.78
C SER A 132 11.94 -4.79 -0.21
N LEU A 133 12.51 -5.59 -1.10
CA LEU A 133 13.40 -5.12 -2.16
C LEU A 133 12.64 -4.28 -3.20
N TRP A 134 11.42 -4.69 -3.53
CA TRP A 134 10.60 -4.02 -4.54
C TRP A 134 10.03 -2.67 -4.07
N LEU A 135 9.32 -2.66 -2.93
CA LEU A 135 8.61 -1.46 -2.46
C LEU A 135 9.26 -0.81 -1.25
N GLY A 136 10.21 -1.46 -0.56
CA GLY A 136 10.84 -0.92 0.64
C GLY A 136 11.52 0.44 0.43
N PRO A 137 12.35 0.63 -0.61
CA PRO A 137 12.97 1.94 -0.91
C PRO A 137 11.92 3.03 -1.16
N ALA A 138 10.89 2.73 -1.94
CA ALA A 138 9.80 3.65 -2.24
C ALA A 138 9.01 4.03 -0.98
N GLN A 139 8.70 3.06 -0.12
CA GLN A 139 8.04 3.30 1.16
C GLN A 139 8.92 4.11 2.13
N TYR A 140 10.23 3.84 2.15
CA TYR A 140 11.17 4.58 2.99
C TYR A 140 11.24 6.05 2.56
N TYR A 141 11.42 6.31 1.26
CA TYR A 141 11.43 7.66 0.71
C TYR A 141 10.10 8.39 0.99
N ALA A 142 8.97 7.73 0.71
CA ALA A 142 7.63 8.25 0.95
C ALA A 142 7.40 8.65 2.42
N ARG A 143 7.94 7.90 3.39
CA ARG A 143 7.84 8.27 4.82
C ARG A 143 8.50 9.60 5.13
N GLY A 144 9.69 9.84 4.59
CA GLY A 144 10.40 11.11 4.72
C GLY A 144 9.63 12.25 4.05
N TRP A 145 9.22 12.04 2.79
CA TRP A 145 8.44 13.02 2.04
C TRP A 145 7.10 13.38 2.71
N LEU A 146 6.43 12.44 3.35
CA LEU A 146 5.17 12.71 4.07
C LEU A 146 5.33 13.65 5.28
N ALA A 147 6.56 13.88 5.76
CA ALA A 147 6.86 14.84 6.83
C ALA A 147 6.89 16.29 6.31
N ASP A 148 7.43 16.51 5.11
CA ASP A 148 7.51 17.80 4.42
C ASP A 148 7.27 17.63 2.91
N PRO A 149 6.00 17.56 2.47
CA PRO A 149 5.67 17.21 1.09
C PRO A 149 5.98 18.34 0.11
N ASP A 150 6.76 18.02 -0.91
CA ASP A 150 7.06 18.85 -2.07
C ASP A 150 6.74 18.10 -3.40
N ASP A 151 7.25 18.59 -4.52
CA ASP A 151 7.07 17.93 -5.82
C ASP A 151 8.09 16.80 -6.07
N SER A 152 8.99 16.43 -5.15
CA SER A 152 10.08 15.47 -5.42
C SER A 152 9.63 14.02 -5.66
N LEU A 153 8.42 13.63 -5.23
CA LEU A 153 7.95 12.24 -5.36
C LEU A 153 7.91 11.74 -6.81
N HIS A 154 7.57 12.61 -7.76
CA HIS A 154 7.54 12.24 -9.18
C HIS A 154 8.94 12.18 -9.78
N THR A 155 9.85 13.06 -9.33
CA THR A 155 11.22 13.13 -9.87
C THR A 155 12.05 11.92 -9.47
N VAL A 156 11.82 11.35 -8.28
CA VAL A 156 12.55 10.16 -7.78
C VAL A 156 11.90 8.83 -8.18
N ALA A 157 10.70 8.84 -8.78
CA ALA A 157 9.96 7.63 -9.08
C ALA A 157 10.69 6.71 -10.08
N ALA A 158 11.37 7.29 -11.08
CA ALA A 158 12.15 6.55 -12.06
C ALA A 158 13.35 5.85 -11.42
N ASP A 159 14.09 6.54 -10.55
CA ASP A 159 15.27 5.98 -9.87
C ASP A 159 14.88 4.84 -8.92
N LEU A 160 13.79 5.02 -8.16
CA LEU A 160 13.26 4.00 -7.26
C LEU A 160 12.77 2.77 -8.03
N ALA A 161 12.10 2.97 -9.17
CA ALA A 161 11.67 1.89 -10.05
C ALA A 161 12.85 1.13 -10.66
N ALA A 162 13.90 1.84 -11.10
CA ALA A 162 15.12 1.22 -11.60
C ALA A 162 15.84 0.39 -10.53
N GLY A 163 15.94 0.93 -9.30
CA GLY A 163 16.51 0.21 -8.16
C GLY A 163 15.73 -1.07 -7.81
N ALA A 164 14.40 -0.99 -7.81
CA ALA A 164 13.54 -2.16 -7.59
C ALA A 164 13.76 -3.22 -8.69
N TRP A 165 13.85 -2.81 -9.95
CA TRP A 165 14.15 -3.70 -11.06
C TRP A 165 15.50 -4.39 -10.92
N HIS A 166 16.56 -3.65 -10.60
CA HIS A 166 17.89 -4.23 -10.38
C HIS A 166 17.93 -5.26 -9.26
N ALA A 167 17.09 -5.09 -8.23
CA ALA A 167 16.98 -6.06 -7.14
C ALA A 167 16.17 -7.31 -7.53
N LEU A 168 15.17 -7.18 -8.39
CA LEU A 168 14.25 -8.27 -8.75
C LEU A 168 14.68 -9.05 -10.00
N ALA A 169 15.31 -8.41 -10.98
CA ALA A 169 15.70 -9.03 -12.24
C ALA A 169 16.48 -10.35 -12.07
N PRO A 170 17.46 -10.47 -11.13
CA PRO A 170 18.17 -11.74 -10.91
C PRO A 170 17.31 -12.89 -10.38
N LEU A 171 16.08 -12.59 -9.92
CA LEU A 171 15.13 -13.57 -9.40
C LEU A 171 14.14 -14.06 -10.46
N LEU A 172 14.15 -13.45 -11.66
CA LEU A 172 13.24 -13.73 -12.76
C LEU A 172 13.99 -14.38 -13.94
N HIS A 173 13.24 -14.91 -14.91
CA HIS A 173 13.82 -15.51 -16.11
C HIS A 173 14.57 -14.47 -16.95
N PRO A 174 15.73 -14.84 -17.54
CA PRO A 174 16.54 -13.92 -18.33
C PRO A 174 15.82 -13.38 -19.58
N GLU A 175 14.87 -14.12 -20.14
CA GLU A 175 14.11 -13.71 -21.34
C GLU A 175 13.10 -12.57 -21.07
N ASP A 176 12.89 -12.22 -19.79
CA ASP A 176 12.02 -11.12 -19.36
C ASP A 176 12.79 -9.84 -18.97
N THR A 177 14.12 -9.81 -19.23
CA THR A 177 15.05 -8.76 -18.75
C THR A 177 15.37 -7.69 -19.78
#